data_AF-X1J677-F1
#
_entry.id   AF-X1J677-F1
#
_cell.length_a   1.000
_cell.length_b   1.000
_cell.length_c   1.000
_cell.angle_alpha   90.00
_cell.angle_beta   90.00
_cell.angle_gamma   90.00
#
_symmetry.space_group_name_H-M   'P 1'
#
loop_
_entity.id
_entity.type
_entity.pdbx_description
1 polymer ?
#
loop_
_entity_poly.entity_id
_entity_poly.type
_entity_poly.pdbx_seq_one_letter_code
_entity_poly.pdbx_strand_id
1 'polypeptide(L)'
;WYEVDNNFYRGFGIVSYGSNHLITDCVISNNYYSGIYSIDSYQEEKMEVVNCIITGNHGLPKGGDYYNSRCITYGGGIMLAGGNLSVTNCTISGNTATIGAGICSYVGTEHTYVSNIDINNSILWDNESIDEPQIVMTGYYSHYYYKGPSTLTVSYSDVQGGEDAVYIDPTDPCCTLSWGPGNIDADPCFIGGMDWEPSVGIISRWEFEEGADSIAYDSAGNNDGTLFGDPNWVAGKTGEYALDFDGEGDYV
;
A
#
# COMPACT_ATOMS: atom_id res chain seq x y z
N TRP A 1 -11.58 -1.50 17.56
CA TRP A 1 -10.18 -1.94 17.57
C TRP A 1 -9.95 -2.84 18.77
N TYR A 2 -9.91 -4.15 18.54
CA TYR A 2 -9.37 -5.11 19.50
C TYR A 2 -7.86 -5.27 19.24
N GLU A 3 -7.04 -5.36 20.28
CA GLU A 3 -5.58 -5.47 20.16
C GLU A 3 -5.10 -6.89 20.45
N VAL A 4 -4.22 -7.41 19.59
CA VAL A 4 -3.59 -8.74 19.71
C VAL A 4 -2.07 -8.55 19.64
N ASP A 5 -1.42 -8.55 20.81
CA ASP A 5 0.03 -8.42 20.98
C ASP A 5 0.55 -9.57 21.86
N ASN A 6 1.16 -10.57 21.21
CA ASN A 6 1.76 -11.74 21.83
C ASN A 6 3.29 -11.74 21.61
N ASN A 7 3.99 -10.81 22.27
CA ASN A 7 5.46 -10.74 22.26
C ASN A 7 6.16 -11.82 23.14
N PHE A 8 5.48 -12.92 23.47
CA PHE A 8 6.11 -14.04 24.17
C PHE A 8 6.87 -14.93 23.18
N TYR A 9 7.96 -15.59 23.62
CA TYR A 9 8.73 -16.50 22.76
C TYR A 9 7.82 -17.53 22.10
N ARG A 10 7.74 -17.49 20.76
CA ARG A 10 6.87 -18.30 19.89
C ARG A 10 5.37 -17.95 19.86
N GLY A 11 4.98 -16.77 20.32
CA GLY A 11 3.60 -16.29 20.24
C GLY A 11 3.21 -15.84 18.83
N PHE A 12 2.25 -16.52 18.22
CA PHE A 12 1.51 -16.00 17.07
C PHE A 12 0.44 -15.02 17.53
N GLY A 13 0.00 -14.10 16.67
CA GLY A 13 -1.14 -13.23 16.98
C GLY A 13 -2.45 -14.01 16.96
N ILE A 14 -2.90 -14.36 15.76
CA ILE A 14 -4.10 -15.16 15.53
C ILE A 14 -3.71 -16.42 14.75
N VAL A 15 -4.11 -17.58 15.27
CA VAL A 15 -3.96 -18.85 14.56
C VAL A 15 -5.34 -19.35 14.15
N SER A 16 -5.48 -19.65 12.88
CA SER A 16 -6.68 -20.19 12.27
C SER A 16 -6.41 -21.59 11.72
N TYR A 17 -7.35 -22.50 12.01
CA TYR A 17 -7.29 -23.89 11.59
C TYR A 17 -8.64 -24.30 11.01
N GLY A 18 -8.69 -24.52 9.70
CA GLY A 18 -9.71 -25.34 9.05
C GLY A 18 -11.17 -24.94 9.30
N SER A 19 -11.54 -23.69 9.01
CA SER A 19 -12.94 -23.24 8.88
C SER A 19 -13.02 -21.83 8.28
N ASN A 20 -14.22 -21.30 8.07
CA ASN A 20 -14.39 -19.90 7.67
C ASN A 20 -14.21 -18.98 8.88
N HIS A 21 -13.30 -18.01 8.77
CA HIS A 21 -13.01 -17.06 9.84
C HIS A 21 -13.13 -15.62 9.35
N LEU A 22 -13.73 -14.76 10.17
CA LEU A 22 -13.76 -13.31 9.97
C LEU A 22 -12.95 -12.65 11.08
N ILE A 23 -11.93 -11.90 10.69
CA ILE A 23 -11.11 -11.05 11.55
C ILE A 23 -11.41 -9.61 11.12
N THR A 24 -12.06 -8.84 11.99
CA THR A 24 -12.48 -7.47 11.67
C THR A 24 -12.16 -6.49 12.77
N ASP A 25 -11.76 -5.28 12.39
CA ASP A 25 -11.55 -4.15 13.30
C ASP A 25 -10.52 -4.47 14.40
N CYS A 26 -9.45 -5.16 14.03
CA CYS A 26 -8.36 -5.60 14.91
C CYS A 26 -7.05 -4.84 14.61
N VAL A 27 -6.26 -4.63 15.66
CA VAL A 27 -4.84 -4.29 15.57
C VAL A 27 -4.06 -5.52 16.02
N ILE A 28 -3.27 -6.10 15.13
CA ILE A 28 -2.49 -7.31 15.37
C ILE A 28 -1.02 -6.90 15.25
N SER A 29 -0.35 -6.77 16.39
CA SER A 29 0.95 -6.12 16.40
C SER A 29 1.98 -6.75 17.32
N ASN A 30 3.26 -6.56 16.97
CA ASN A 30 4.42 -6.96 17.78
C ASN A 30 4.41 -8.43 18.22
N ASN A 31 3.75 -9.29 17.43
CA ASN A 31 3.76 -10.72 17.70
C ASN A 31 5.14 -11.30 17.37
N TYR A 32 5.62 -12.19 18.24
CA TYR A 32 6.93 -12.83 18.05
C TYR A 32 6.97 -13.69 16.78
N TYR A 33 5.83 -14.25 16.41
CA TYR A 33 5.57 -14.92 15.14
C TYR A 33 4.60 -14.13 14.25
N SER A 34 4.17 -14.72 13.13
CA SER A 34 3.23 -14.10 12.20
C SER A 34 2.04 -13.49 12.94
N GLY A 35 1.62 -12.30 12.51
CA GLY A 35 0.43 -11.65 13.06
C GLY A 35 -0.80 -12.54 12.88
N ILE A 36 -0.96 -13.07 11.67
CA ILE A 36 -1.98 -14.08 11.35
C ILE A 36 -1.29 -15.30 10.75
N TYR A 37 -1.64 -16.47 11.27
CA TYR A 37 -1.23 -17.75 10.71
C TYR A 37 -2.47 -18.59 10.41
N SER A 38 -2.66 -18.93 9.13
CA SER A 38 -3.70 -19.85 8.70
C SER A 38 -3.09 -21.17 8.25
N ILE A 39 -3.66 -22.27 8.72
CA ILE A 39 -3.46 -23.60 8.12
C ILE A 39 -4.82 -24.12 7.69
N ASP A 40 -5.04 -24.13 6.38
CA ASP A 40 -6.29 -24.62 5.83
C ASP A 40 -6.13 -26.01 5.22
N SER A 41 -7.11 -26.84 5.54
CA SER A 41 -7.11 -28.27 5.23
C SER A 41 -8.15 -28.62 4.17
N TYR A 42 -8.90 -27.64 3.64
CA TYR A 42 -9.94 -27.86 2.63
C TYR A 42 -10.06 -26.69 1.64
N GLN A 43 -10.51 -26.97 0.42
CA GLN A 43 -10.57 -26.00 -0.70
C GLN A 43 -11.61 -24.89 -0.54
N GLU A 44 -12.62 -25.09 0.30
CA GLU A 44 -13.77 -24.16 0.44
C GLU A 44 -13.64 -23.19 1.63
N GLU A 45 -12.60 -23.37 2.45
CA GLU A 45 -12.37 -22.54 3.62
C GLU A 45 -11.86 -21.16 3.20
N LYS A 46 -12.41 -20.12 3.83
CA LYS A 46 -12.06 -18.73 3.56
C LYS A 46 -11.82 -17.97 4.85
N MET A 47 -10.64 -17.39 4.95
CA MET A 47 -10.32 -16.35 5.92
C MET A 47 -10.61 -14.99 5.32
N GLU A 48 -11.36 -14.17 6.05
CA GLU A 48 -11.64 -12.77 5.72
C GLU A 48 -10.99 -11.87 6.77
N VAL A 49 -10.12 -10.98 6.32
CA VAL A 49 -9.46 -9.96 7.15
C VAL A 49 -9.92 -8.61 6.66
N VAL A 50 -10.66 -7.89 7.50
CA VAL A 50 -11.38 -6.67 7.10
C VAL A 50 -11.07 -5.55 8.08
N ASN A 51 -10.76 -4.35 7.60
CA ASN A 51 -10.51 -3.18 8.45
C ASN A 51 -9.49 -3.49 9.57
N CYS A 52 -8.37 -4.15 9.25
CA CYS A 52 -7.37 -4.53 10.26
C CYS A 52 -6.05 -3.81 10.03
N ILE A 53 -5.32 -3.59 11.12
CA ILE A 53 -3.93 -3.13 11.09
C ILE A 53 -3.06 -4.30 11.56
N ILE A 54 -2.14 -4.76 10.73
CA ILE A 54 -1.23 -5.88 11.00
C ILE A 54 0.18 -5.34 10.91
N THR A 55 0.83 -5.10 12.05
CA THR A 55 2.09 -4.34 12.06
C THR A 55 3.14 -4.78 13.07
N GLY A 56 4.40 -4.69 12.72
CA GLY A 56 5.50 -5.05 13.64
C GLY A 56 5.55 -6.53 14.00
N ASN A 57 4.90 -7.41 13.23
CA ASN A 57 4.92 -8.85 13.49
C ASN A 57 6.12 -9.51 12.79
N HIS A 58 6.61 -10.60 13.37
CA HIS A 58 7.87 -11.21 12.93
C HIS A 58 7.67 -12.66 12.47
N GLY A 59 7.95 -13.02 11.22
CA GLY A 59 8.41 -14.38 10.91
C GLY A 59 9.80 -14.56 11.53
N LEU A 60 10.14 -15.72 12.11
CA LEU A 60 11.39 -15.94 12.88
C LEU A 60 12.62 -15.19 12.29
N PRO A 61 13.49 -14.61 13.14
CA PRO A 61 14.64 -13.87 12.67
C PRO A 61 15.69 -14.78 12.00
N LYS A 62 16.46 -14.16 11.11
CA LYS A 62 17.71 -14.64 10.54
C LYS A 62 18.66 -15.11 11.66
N GLY A 63 18.88 -16.42 11.74
CA GLY A 63 19.91 -17.03 12.59
C GLY A 63 19.55 -17.14 14.08
N GLY A 64 18.90 -18.24 14.46
CA GLY A 64 18.73 -18.63 15.86
C GLY A 64 17.92 -19.91 16.01
N ASP A 65 18.62 -21.03 16.16
CA ASP A 65 18.15 -22.39 16.46
C ASP A 65 17.50 -23.19 15.31
N TYR A 66 18.40 -23.66 14.44
CA TYR A 66 18.26 -24.89 13.66
C TYR A 66 17.81 -26.06 14.58
N TYR A 67 17.06 -27.01 14.01
CA TYR A 67 16.68 -28.32 14.60
C TYR A 67 15.31 -28.42 15.29
N ASN A 68 14.22 -28.04 14.60
CA ASN A 68 13.12 -29.00 14.35
C ASN A 68 12.25 -28.58 13.14
N SER A 69 12.60 -29.12 11.97
CA SER A 69 11.72 -29.58 10.88
C SER A 69 10.61 -28.65 10.33
N ARG A 70 10.91 -28.02 9.18
CA ARG A 70 10.00 -27.59 8.08
C ARG A 70 9.30 -26.21 8.08
N CYS A 71 9.53 -25.31 9.03
CA CYS A 71 9.12 -23.91 8.84
C CYS A 71 10.31 -23.07 8.35
N ILE A 72 10.45 -22.97 7.03
CA ILE A 72 11.10 -21.81 6.41
C ILE A 72 10.20 -20.60 6.76
N THR A 73 10.81 -19.45 6.91
CA THR A 73 10.30 -18.28 7.62
C THR A 73 9.45 -17.38 6.74
N TYR A 74 8.14 -17.62 6.76
CA TYR A 74 7.18 -17.03 5.84
C TYR A 74 6.20 -16.07 6.54
N GLY A 75 5.80 -14.97 5.88
CA GLY A 75 4.56 -14.26 6.21
C GLY A 75 4.59 -13.56 7.56
N GLY A 76 5.39 -12.50 7.72
CA GLY A 76 5.48 -11.75 8.98
C GLY A 76 4.13 -11.15 9.39
N GLY A 77 3.42 -10.52 8.46
CA GLY A 77 2.05 -10.07 8.67
C GLY A 77 1.08 -11.24 8.64
N ILE A 78 0.94 -11.88 7.47
CA ILE A 78 0.04 -13.02 7.24
C ILE A 78 0.80 -14.18 6.61
N MET A 79 0.74 -15.34 7.23
CA MET A 79 1.20 -16.60 6.66
C MET A 79 0.01 -17.52 6.38
N LEU A 80 -0.16 -17.90 5.12
CA LEU A 80 -1.22 -18.75 4.61
C LEU A 80 -0.65 -20.09 4.13
N ALA A 81 -0.86 -21.16 4.90
CA ALA A 81 -0.49 -22.53 4.50
C ALA A 81 -1.67 -23.21 3.80
N GLY A 82 -1.92 -22.86 2.54
CA GLY A 82 -3.10 -23.28 1.76
C GLY A 82 -4.38 -22.53 2.16
N GLY A 83 -5.44 -22.66 1.36
CA GLY A 83 -6.78 -22.07 1.64
C GLY A 83 -7.01 -20.69 1.02
N ASN A 84 -8.23 -20.17 1.15
CA ASN A 84 -8.61 -18.88 0.56
C ASN A 84 -8.47 -17.73 1.56
N LEU A 85 -7.96 -16.60 1.09
CA LEU A 85 -7.78 -15.39 1.90
C LEU A 85 -8.37 -14.18 1.17
N SER A 86 -9.15 -13.38 1.89
CA SER A 86 -9.56 -12.05 1.43
C SER A 86 -9.07 -11.01 2.42
N VAL A 87 -8.35 -10.01 1.92
CA VAL A 87 -7.83 -8.88 2.69
C VAL A 87 -8.44 -7.60 2.14
N THR A 88 -9.26 -6.94 2.95
CA THR A 88 -10.02 -5.75 2.51
C THR A 88 -9.86 -4.61 3.51
N ASN A 89 -9.57 -3.40 3.04
CA ASN A 89 -9.43 -2.21 3.89
C ASN A 89 -8.38 -2.38 5.01
N CYS A 90 -7.30 -3.12 4.75
CA CYS A 90 -6.29 -3.42 5.76
C CYS A 90 -5.01 -2.63 5.54
N THR A 91 -4.26 -2.43 6.62
CA THR A 91 -2.88 -1.94 6.56
C THR A 91 -1.97 -3.04 7.10
N ILE A 92 -1.08 -3.56 6.26
CA ILE A 92 -0.08 -4.57 6.60
C ILE A 92 1.28 -3.92 6.44
N SER A 93 1.91 -3.52 7.55
CA SER A 93 3.13 -2.72 7.46
C SER A 93 4.14 -2.95 8.57
N GLY A 94 5.42 -2.73 8.30
CA GLY A 94 6.46 -2.88 9.32
C GLY A 94 6.63 -4.31 9.83
N ASN A 95 6.12 -5.32 9.10
CA ASN A 95 6.31 -6.72 9.48
C ASN A 95 7.63 -7.23 8.90
N THR A 96 8.27 -8.20 9.57
CA THR A 96 9.55 -8.76 9.11
C THR A 96 9.43 -10.26 8.92
N ALA A 97 10.03 -10.84 7.90
CA ALA A 97 10.17 -12.31 7.78
C ALA A 97 11.41 -12.64 6.95
N THR A 98 11.72 -13.91 6.73
CA THR A 98 12.77 -14.27 5.77
C THR A 98 12.23 -14.21 4.33
N ILE A 99 10.97 -14.59 4.13
CA ILE A 99 10.30 -14.63 2.84
C ILE A 99 8.88 -14.07 2.99
N GLY A 100 8.50 -13.09 2.15
CA GLY A 100 7.13 -12.55 2.09
C GLY A 100 6.68 -11.93 3.39
N ALA A 101 7.33 -10.84 3.81
CA ALA A 101 7.13 -10.26 5.12
C ALA A 101 5.72 -9.68 5.35
N GLY A 102 5.08 -9.14 4.31
CA GLY A 102 3.68 -8.71 4.39
C GLY A 102 2.76 -9.93 4.39
N ILE A 103 2.69 -10.60 3.24
CA ILE A 103 1.90 -11.82 3.07
C ILE A 103 2.76 -12.90 2.41
N CYS A 104 2.70 -14.12 2.95
CA CYS A 104 3.23 -15.29 2.27
C CYS A 104 2.20 -16.40 2.19
N SER A 105 2.03 -16.97 1.01
CA SER A 105 1.31 -18.22 0.80
C SER A 105 2.30 -19.33 0.49
N TYR A 106 2.14 -20.45 1.20
CA TYR A 106 2.95 -21.65 1.02
C TYR A 106 2.05 -22.88 0.82
N VAL A 107 2.16 -23.52 -0.34
CA VAL A 107 1.46 -24.77 -0.66
C VAL A 107 2.48 -25.89 -0.88
N GLY A 108 2.68 -26.79 0.08
CA GLY A 108 3.78 -27.76 -0.04
C GLY A 108 3.73 -28.99 0.86
N THR A 109 2.59 -29.29 1.46
CA THR A 109 2.39 -30.51 2.24
C THR A 109 1.21 -31.33 1.72
N GLU A 110 1.13 -32.60 2.10
CA GLU A 110 0.02 -33.49 1.74
C GLU A 110 -1.36 -32.95 2.17
N HIS A 111 -1.38 -32.09 3.20
CA HIS A 111 -2.58 -31.53 3.80
C HIS A 111 -2.95 -30.13 3.30
N THR A 112 -2.07 -29.43 2.57
CA THR A 112 -2.38 -28.09 2.04
C THR A 112 -3.14 -28.18 0.71
N TYR A 113 -4.03 -27.21 0.48
CA TYR A 113 -4.76 -27.03 -0.78
C TYR A 113 -4.31 -25.74 -1.47
N VAL A 114 -4.75 -25.51 -2.70
CA VAL A 114 -4.40 -24.28 -3.45
C VAL A 114 -4.84 -23.05 -2.65
N SER A 115 -4.16 -21.94 -2.87
CA SER A 115 -4.53 -20.67 -2.25
C SER A 115 -5.13 -19.72 -3.26
N ASN A 116 -6.32 -19.18 -2.97
CA ASN A 116 -6.87 -18.06 -3.73
C ASN A 116 -6.90 -16.84 -2.82
N ILE A 117 -6.09 -15.85 -3.15
CA ILE A 117 -5.88 -14.66 -2.35
C ILE A 117 -6.43 -13.46 -3.11
N ASP A 118 -7.30 -12.70 -2.46
CA ASP A 118 -7.85 -11.46 -2.98
C ASP A 118 -7.51 -10.31 -2.02
N ILE A 119 -6.74 -9.35 -2.52
CA ILE A 119 -6.34 -8.15 -1.78
C ILE A 119 -7.02 -6.96 -2.44
N ASN A 120 -7.84 -6.25 -1.66
CA ASN A 120 -8.60 -5.12 -2.13
C ASN A 120 -8.48 -3.93 -1.16
N ASN A 121 -8.32 -2.72 -1.71
CA ASN A 121 -8.33 -1.49 -0.94
C ASN A 121 -7.42 -1.53 0.30
N SER A 122 -6.22 -2.09 0.16
CA SER A 122 -5.32 -2.34 1.28
C SER A 122 -3.94 -1.76 1.04
N ILE A 123 -3.17 -1.57 2.10
CA ILE A 123 -1.82 -1.03 2.08
C ILE A 123 -0.83 -2.11 2.53
N LEU A 124 0.20 -2.38 1.73
CA LEU A 124 1.33 -3.24 2.04
C LEU A 124 2.62 -2.44 1.92
N TRP A 125 3.20 -2.06 3.05
CA TRP A 125 4.31 -1.09 3.07
C TRP A 125 5.32 -1.36 4.18
N ASP A 126 6.60 -1.11 3.92
CA ASP A 126 7.71 -1.31 4.87
C ASP A 126 7.73 -2.71 5.50
N ASN A 127 7.30 -3.74 4.76
CA ASN A 127 7.49 -5.12 5.20
C ASN A 127 8.83 -5.65 4.70
N GLU A 128 9.69 -6.12 5.60
CA GLU A 128 11.10 -6.44 5.31
C GLU A 128 11.35 -7.96 5.25
N SER A 129 11.83 -8.43 4.09
CA SER A 129 12.33 -9.81 3.91
C SER A 129 13.61 -9.84 3.08
N ILE A 130 14.26 -11.01 2.92
CA ILE A 130 15.62 -11.09 2.32
C ILE A 130 15.70 -10.46 0.93
N ASP A 131 14.69 -10.70 0.09
CA ASP A 131 14.64 -10.20 -1.29
C ASP A 131 13.60 -9.07 -1.45
N GLU A 132 13.12 -8.51 -0.34
CA GLU A 132 12.10 -7.46 -0.25
C GLU A 132 10.70 -7.70 -0.88
N PRO A 133 10.20 -8.94 -1.15
CA PRO A 133 8.82 -9.08 -1.62
C PRO A 133 7.81 -8.73 -0.51
N GLN A 134 6.86 -7.84 -0.84
CA GLN A 134 5.69 -7.55 0.00
C GLN A 134 4.77 -8.76 0.08
N ILE A 135 4.63 -9.47 -1.05
CA ILE A 135 3.78 -10.65 -1.19
C ILE A 135 4.59 -11.78 -1.84
N VAL A 136 4.48 -12.97 -1.27
CA VAL A 136 5.08 -14.19 -1.83
C VAL A 136 4.02 -15.26 -2.00
N MET A 137 4.01 -15.91 -3.17
CA MET A 137 3.38 -17.20 -3.37
C MET A 137 4.46 -18.23 -3.73
N THR A 138 4.59 -19.27 -2.91
CA THR A 138 5.56 -20.35 -3.13
C THR A 138 4.96 -21.69 -2.74
N GLY A 139 5.62 -22.78 -3.11
CA GLY A 139 5.16 -24.10 -2.80
C GLY A 139 6.17 -25.19 -3.10
N TYR A 140 5.84 -26.40 -2.65
CA TYR A 140 6.56 -27.59 -3.05
C TYR A 140 5.75 -28.34 -4.09
N TYR A 141 6.20 -28.30 -5.34
CA TYR A 141 5.63 -29.10 -6.41
C TYR A 141 5.87 -30.59 -6.15
N SER A 142 4.79 -31.34 -5.92
CA SER A 142 4.82 -32.81 -5.90
C SER A 142 3.79 -33.35 -6.88
N HIS A 143 4.24 -34.12 -7.88
CA HIS A 143 3.35 -34.71 -8.88
C HIS A 143 2.29 -35.65 -8.29
N TYR A 144 2.47 -36.12 -7.05
CA TYR A 144 1.51 -37.00 -6.35
C TYR A 144 0.40 -36.24 -5.63
N TYR A 145 0.61 -34.97 -5.31
CA TYR A 145 -0.28 -34.15 -4.47
C TYR A 145 -0.62 -32.81 -5.13
N TYR A 146 -0.48 -32.73 -6.46
CA TYR A 146 -0.77 -31.54 -7.22
C TYR A 146 -2.28 -31.23 -7.18
N LYS A 147 -2.66 -30.14 -6.50
CA LYS A 147 -4.07 -29.76 -6.31
C LYS A 147 -4.52 -28.57 -7.16
N GLY A 148 -3.69 -28.13 -8.10
CA GLY A 148 -4.04 -27.10 -9.08
C GLY A 148 -3.35 -25.75 -8.86
N PRO A 149 -3.73 -24.73 -9.66
CA PRO A 149 -3.19 -23.38 -9.57
C PRO A 149 -3.65 -22.66 -8.31
N SER A 150 -2.71 -21.99 -7.62
CA SER A 150 -3.06 -20.94 -6.67
C SER A 150 -3.19 -19.60 -7.41
N THR A 151 -4.00 -18.69 -6.90
CA THR A 151 -4.22 -17.38 -7.52
C THR A 151 -4.02 -16.26 -6.52
N LEU A 152 -3.47 -15.14 -6.99
CA LEU A 152 -3.40 -13.88 -6.25
C LEU A 152 -3.96 -12.77 -7.12
N THR A 153 -4.97 -12.09 -6.60
CA THR A 153 -5.52 -10.87 -7.19
C THR A 153 -5.25 -9.71 -6.26
N VAL A 154 -4.75 -8.60 -6.81
CA VAL A 154 -4.53 -7.35 -6.07
C VAL A 154 -5.25 -6.23 -6.80
N SER A 155 -6.07 -5.46 -6.12
CA SER A 155 -6.82 -4.35 -6.73
C SER A 155 -7.00 -3.19 -5.76
N TYR A 156 -7.04 -1.96 -6.30
CA TYR A 156 -7.24 -0.73 -5.53
C TYR A 156 -6.31 -0.58 -4.31
N SER A 157 -5.12 -1.18 -4.37
CA SER A 157 -4.23 -1.32 -3.21
C SER A 157 -2.91 -0.58 -3.42
N ASP A 158 -2.29 -0.17 -2.32
CA ASP A 158 -0.96 0.44 -2.31
C ASP A 158 0.07 -0.60 -1.87
N VAL A 159 0.94 -1.04 -2.78
CA VAL A 159 1.96 -2.05 -2.50
C VAL A 159 3.32 -1.43 -2.77
N GLN A 160 4.19 -1.36 -1.74
CA GLN A 160 5.53 -0.83 -1.88
C GLN A 160 6.32 -1.61 -2.95
N GLY A 161 6.73 -0.91 -4.01
CA GLY A 161 7.40 -1.51 -5.17
C GLY A 161 6.46 -2.09 -6.23
N GLY A 162 5.14 -1.91 -6.09
CA GLY A 162 4.14 -2.31 -7.08
C GLY A 162 4.09 -3.80 -7.36
N GLU A 163 3.74 -4.14 -8.61
CA GLU A 163 3.69 -5.53 -9.10
C GLU A 163 5.05 -6.24 -8.97
N ASP A 164 6.16 -5.52 -9.15
CA ASP A 164 7.52 -6.05 -9.06
C ASP A 164 7.87 -6.54 -7.63
N ALA A 165 7.16 -6.08 -6.61
CA ALA A 165 7.32 -6.52 -5.22
C ALA A 165 6.50 -7.78 -4.88
N VAL A 166 5.87 -8.41 -5.88
CA VAL A 166 5.21 -9.71 -5.76
C VAL A 166 6.10 -10.80 -6.35
N TYR A 167 6.46 -11.78 -5.53
CA TYR A 167 7.17 -12.96 -6.00
C TYR A 167 6.21 -14.14 -6.14
N ILE A 168 6.13 -14.68 -7.35
CA ILE A 168 5.44 -15.94 -7.67
C ILE A 168 6.50 -16.99 -8.02
N ASP A 169 6.52 -18.09 -7.28
CA ASP A 169 7.50 -19.16 -7.48
C ASP A 169 7.38 -19.79 -8.88
N PRO A 170 8.42 -19.69 -9.73
CA PRO A 170 8.36 -20.18 -11.11
C PRO A 170 8.38 -21.71 -11.19
N THR A 171 8.70 -22.41 -10.10
CA THR A 171 8.68 -23.87 -10.03
C THR A 171 7.29 -24.42 -9.74
N ASP A 172 6.35 -23.56 -9.36
CA ASP A 172 4.92 -23.86 -9.36
C ASP A 172 4.30 -23.30 -10.65
N PRO A 173 4.23 -24.10 -11.73
CA PRO A 173 3.89 -23.63 -13.08
C PRO A 173 2.44 -23.14 -13.23
N CYS A 174 1.70 -23.03 -12.12
CA CYS A 174 0.28 -22.76 -12.09
C CYS A 174 -0.11 -21.66 -11.09
N CYS A 175 0.82 -21.04 -10.36
CA CYS A 175 0.49 -19.82 -9.62
C CYS A 175 0.30 -18.64 -10.59
N THR A 176 -0.81 -17.91 -10.48
CA THR A 176 -1.08 -16.74 -11.33
C THR A 176 -1.27 -15.48 -10.51
N LEU A 177 -0.53 -14.43 -10.84
CA LEU A 177 -0.80 -13.07 -10.40
C LEU A 177 -1.76 -12.38 -11.37
N SER A 178 -2.81 -11.77 -10.82
CA SER A 178 -3.72 -10.87 -11.52
C SER A 178 -3.62 -9.48 -10.89
N TRP A 179 -2.80 -8.61 -11.48
CA TRP A 179 -2.70 -7.21 -11.07
C TRP A 179 -3.91 -6.43 -11.61
N GLY A 180 -4.89 -6.20 -10.75
CA GLY A 180 -6.14 -5.54 -11.06
C GLY A 180 -6.01 -4.01 -11.20
N PRO A 181 -7.12 -3.31 -11.46
CA PRO A 181 -7.11 -1.86 -11.61
C PRO A 181 -6.90 -1.14 -10.27
N GLY A 182 -6.46 0.11 -10.35
CA GLY A 182 -6.43 1.04 -9.22
C GLY A 182 -5.30 0.80 -8.20
N ASN A 183 -4.36 -0.09 -8.49
CA ASN A 183 -3.18 -0.27 -7.67
C ASN A 183 -2.20 0.91 -7.84
N ILE A 184 -1.43 1.18 -6.79
CA ILE A 184 -0.33 2.13 -6.82
C ILE A 184 0.97 1.31 -6.99
N ASP A 185 1.68 1.56 -8.10
CA ASP A 185 2.85 0.78 -8.53
C ASP A 185 4.20 1.45 -8.23
N ALA A 186 4.19 2.57 -7.50
CA ALA A 186 5.36 3.38 -7.20
C ALA A 186 5.20 4.08 -5.85
N ASP A 187 6.23 4.80 -5.38
CA ASP A 187 6.11 5.67 -4.21
C ASP A 187 4.89 6.59 -4.38
N PRO A 188 3.89 6.55 -3.47
CA PRO A 188 2.68 7.37 -3.57
C PRO A 188 3.01 8.87 -3.42
N CYS A 189 4.24 9.20 -3.05
CA CYS A 189 4.87 10.51 -3.17
C CYS A 189 4.10 11.66 -2.54
N PHE A 190 3.47 11.39 -1.40
CA PHE A 190 2.76 12.37 -0.58
C PHE A 190 3.62 13.57 -0.16
N ILE A 191 4.96 13.46 -0.25
CA ILE A 191 5.93 14.47 0.21
C ILE A 191 6.91 14.91 -0.90
N GLY A 192 6.83 14.42 -2.16
CA GLY A 192 7.71 14.97 -3.22
C GLY A 192 7.89 14.14 -4.50
N GLY A 193 6.81 13.88 -5.24
CA GLY A 193 6.85 13.13 -6.51
C GLY A 193 7.19 13.99 -7.70
N MET A 194 8.46 14.44 -7.76
CA MET A 194 8.75 15.76 -8.32
C MET A 194 7.86 16.80 -7.59
N ASP A 195 8.28 18.06 -7.54
CA ASP A 195 7.22 19.05 -7.48
C ASP A 195 6.32 18.72 -8.69
N TRP A 196 5.01 18.64 -8.50
CA TRP A 196 4.13 18.96 -9.62
C TRP A 196 4.42 20.44 -9.91
N GLU A 197 5.58 20.72 -10.51
CA GLU A 197 5.75 21.89 -11.32
C GLU A 197 4.72 21.63 -12.41
N PRO A 198 3.66 22.45 -12.51
CA PRO A 198 2.93 22.47 -13.76
C PRO A 198 4.00 22.56 -14.85
N SER A 199 3.89 21.75 -15.90
CA SER A 199 4.81 21.81 -17.05
C SER A 199 4.74 23.14 -17.83
N VAL A 200 4.14 24.15 -17.22
CA VAL A 200 4.11 25.55 -17.57
C VAL A 200 4.49 26.34 -16.31
N GLY A 201 5.60 27.07 -16.36
CA GLY A 201 5.90 28.10 -15.36
C GLY A 201 4.75 29.10 -15.24
N ILE A 202 4.84 30.03 -14.28
CA ILE A 202 3.87 31.12 -14.06
C ILE A 202 3.20 31.54 -15.38
N ILE A 203 1.91 31.24 -15.54
CA ILE A 203 1.15 31.47 -16.79
C ILE A 203 0.83 32.97 -16.96
N SER A 204 0.68 33.68 -15.84
CA SER A 204 0.53 35.13 -15.77
C SER A 204 0.84 35.61 -14.34
N ARG A 205 1.34 36.83 -14.22
CA ARG A 205 1.52 37.55 -12.94
C ARG A 205 1.31 39.02 -13.22
N TRP A 206 0.46 39.69 -12.44
CA TRP A 206 0.29 41.14 -12.52
C TRP A 206 0.96 41.75 -11.29
N GLU A 207 1.92 42.63 -11.53
CA GLU A 207 2.68 43.30 -10.46
C GLU A 207 1.96 44.56 -9.97
N PHE A 208 1.07 45.15 -10.79
CA PHE A 208 0.33 46.38 -10.50
C PHE A 208 1.27 47.57 -10.22
N GLU A 209 2.26 47.76 -11.09
CA GLU A 209 3.28 48.81 -10.97
C GLU A 209 3.17 49.88 -12.07
N GLU A 210 2.10 49.86 -12.87
CA GLU A 210 1.89 50.79 -13.97
C GLU A 210 1.59 52.21 -13.49
N GLY A 211 0.86 52.35 -12.38
CA GLY A 211 0.56 53.63 -11.74
C GLY A 211 -0.40 54.54 -12.50
N ALA A 212 -0.91 54.11 -13.66
CA ALA A 212 -1.87 54.84 -14.49
C ALA A 212 -2.61 53.89 -15.45
N ASP A 213 -3.62 54.44 -16.13
CA ASP A 213 -4.43 53.77 -17.16
C ASP A 213 -5.28 52.59 -16.66
N SER A 214 -6.00 51.95 -17.60
CA SER A 214 -6.98 50.90 -17.35
C SER A 214 -6.53 49.51 -17.79
N ILE A 215 -5.22 49.29 -17.88
CA ILE A 215 -4.64 47.99 -18.25
C ILE A 215 -3.59 47.62 -17.20
N ALA A 216 -3.76 46.45 -16.57
CA ALA A 216 -2.72 45.82 -15.76
C ALA A 216 -1.95 44.85 -16.64
N TYR A 217 -0.66 45.09 -16.86
CA TYR A 217 0.13 44.23 -17.72
C TYR A 217 0.58 42.98 -16.98
N ASP A 218 0.53 41.84 -17.66
CA ASP A 218 1.06 40.62 -17.09
C ASP A 218 2.56 40.48 -17.39
N SER A 219 3.34 40.05 -16.40
CA SER A 219 4.80 39.94 -16.49
C SER A 219 5.30 38.66 -17.16
N ALA A 220 4.41 37.73 -17.49
CA ALA A 220 4.75 36.41 -18.03
C ALA A 220 4.38 36.23 -19.52
N GLY A 221 3.54 37.08 -20.10
CA GLY A 221 3.02 36.93 -21.45
C GLY A 221 2.18 38.11 -21.95
N ASN A 222 1.07 37.79 -22.63
CA ASN A 222 0.13 38.75 -23.24
C ASN A 222 -1.32 38.59 -22.71
N ASN A 223 -1.46 38.07 -21.51
CA ASN A 223 -2.68 37.98 -20.74
C ASN A 223 -2.92 39.27 -19.94
N ASP A 224 -2.91 40.44 -20.56
CA ASP A 224 -3.14 41.70 -19.85
C ASP A 224 -4.57 41.78 -19.28
N GLY A 225 -4.71 42.31 -18.07
CA GLY A 225 -6.00 42.55 -17.41
C GLY A 225 -6.55 43.92 -17.77
N THR A 226 -7.84 44.03 -18.06
CA THR A 226 -8.50 45.33 -18.29
C THR A 226 -9.21 45.76 -17.01
N LEU A 227 -8.92 46.95 -16.52
CA LEU A 227 -9.57 47.49 -15.32
C LEU A 227 -10.92 48.10 -15.68
N PHE A 228 -11.97 47.67 -14.98
CA PHE A 228 -13.34 48.17 -15.12
C PHE A 228 -13.77 48.90 -13.85
N GLY A 229 -14.64 49.90 -14.00
CA GLY A 229 -15.04 50.80 -12.92
C GLY A 229 -14.13 52.02 -12.85
N ASP A 230 -13.72 52.38 -11.65
CA ASP A 230 -12.78 53.46 -11.34
C ASP A 230 -11.75 53.10 -10.25
N PRO A 231 -11.08 51.93 -10.35
CA PRO A 231 -10.05 51.56 -9.38
C PRO A 231 -8.91 52.57 -9.42
N ASN A 232 -8.41 52.94 -8.23
CA ASN A 232 -7.39 53.98 -8.09
C ASN A 232 -5.99 53.38 -7.93
N TRP A 233 -5.02 53.98 -8.64
CA TRP A 233 -3.61 53.70 -8.40
C TRP A 233 -3.15 54.41 -7.12
N VAL A 234 -2.71 53.62 -6.15
CA VAL A 234 -2.25 54.07 -4.83
C VAL A 234 -0.83 53.60 -4.57
N ALA A 235 -0.19 54.10 -3.51
CA ALA A 235 1.14 53.62 -3.11
C ALA A 235 1.07 52.14 -2.67
N GLY A 236 1.92 51.31 -3.28
CA GLY A 236 2.01 49.88 -2.97
C GLY A 236 2.56 49.59 -1.58
N LYS A 237 2.20 48.43 -1.02
CA LYS A 237 2.86 47.88 0.19
C LYS A 237 4.26 47.34 -0.14
N THR A 238 4.44 46.88 -1.37
CA THR A 238 5.69 46.43 -1.98
C THR A 238 5.69 47.03 -3.38
N GLY A 239 6.76 47.74 -3.76
CA GLY A 239 6.81 48.50 -5.00
C GLY A 239 6.30 49.94 -4.89
N GLU A 240 6.16 50.63 -6.01
CA GLU A 240 5.79 52.04 -6.06
C GLU A 240 4.27 52.21 -6.13
N TYR A 241 3.56 51.30 -6.80
CA TYR A 241 2.12 51.36 -7.03
C TYR A 241 1.36 50.11 -6.57
N ALA A 242 0.04 50.22 -6.48
CA ALA A 242 -0.94 49.14 -6.30
C ALA A 242 -2.32 49.65 -6.74
N LEU A 243 -3.29 48.73 -6.87
CA LEU A 243 -4.69 49.08 -7.12
C LEU A 243 -5.51 49.04 -5.83
N ASP A 244 -6.28 50.10 -5.60
CA ASP A 244 -7.33 50.16 -4.59
C ASP A 244 -8.69 49.92 -5.25
N PHE A 245 -9.35 48.84 -4.83
CA PHE A 245 -10.72 48.49 -5.22
C PHE A 245 -11.61 48.93 -4.06
N ASP A 246 -12.35 50.02 -4.24
CA ASP A 246 -13.06 50.69 -3.13
C ASP A 246 -14.33 49.94 -2.67
N GLY A 247 -14.70 48.90 -3.41
CA GLY A 247 -15.88 48.06 -3.19
C GLY A 247 -17.12 48.50 -3.96
N GLU A 248 -17.04 49.53 -4.80
CA GLU A 248 -18.14 50.08 -5.62
C GLU A 248 -18.02 49.73 -7.11
N GLY A 249 -17.91 48.45 -7.44
CA GLY A 249 -18.05 47.97 -8.83
C GLY A 249 -16.75 47.91 -9.64
N ASP A 250 -15.61 48.01 -8.97
CA ASP A 250 -14.29 47.80 -9.56
C ASP A 250 -13.98 46.31 -9.77
N TYR A 251 -13.43 45.93 -10.93
CA TYR A 251 -12.94 44.57 -11.21
C TYR A 251 -11.94 44.54 -12.39
N VAL A 252 -11.27 43.39 -12.54
CA VAL A 252 -10.34 43.06 -13.64
C VAL A 252 -10.95 41.99 -14.55
#